data_AF-I6NUB2-F1
#
_entry.id   AF-I6NUB2-F1
#
_cell.length_a   1.000
_cell.length_b   1.000
_cell.length_c   1.000
_cell.angle_alpha   90.00
_cell.angle_beta   90.00
_cell.angle_gamma   90.00
#
_symmetry.space_group_name_H-M   'P 1'
#
loop_
_entity.id
_entity.type
_entity.pdbx_description
1 polymer ?
#
loop_
_entity_poly.entity_id
_entity_poly.type
_entity_poly.pdbx_seq_one_letter_code
_entity_poly.pdbx_strand_id
1 'polypeptide(L)'
;ASTSDGGVFWEGMEDELTDGIEITDWLGKPWKMGESKTPAAHPNSRFCSPADQCPIIDPKWEAAEGVPIDAILFGGRRPHGVPLVYEAMNWEHGVFIGSAMKSEATAAAEHKGKVIMHDPFAM
;
A
#
# COMPACT_ATOMS: atom_id res chain seq x y z
N ALA A 1 5.43 -5.98 -13.96
CA ALA A 1 6.25 -6.55 -15.04
C ALA A 1 5.83 -7.98 -15.30
N SER A 2 6.18 -8.53 -16.46
CA SER A 2 6.01 -9.95 -16.78
C SER A 2 7.38 -10.63 -16.88
N THR A 3 7.44 -11.88 -16.46
CA THR A 3 8.65 -12.71 -16.54
C THR A 3 8.56 -13.67 -17.73
N SER A 4 9.72 -14.09 -18.26
CA SER A 4 9.82 -14.98 -19.43
C SER A 4 9.21 -16.38 -19.26
N ASP A 5 9.02 -16.82 -18.02
CA ASP A 5 8.36 -18.07 -17.63
C ASP A 5 6.83 -17.92 -17.43
N GLY A 6 6.27 -16.74 -17.71
CA GLY A 6 4.84 -16.47 -17.64
C GLY A 6 4.34 -15.96 -16.29
N GLY A 7 5.24 -15.67 -15.36
CA GLY A 7 4.94 -15.04 -14.08
C GLY A 7 4.86 -13.51 -14.13
N VAL A 8 4.85 -12.92 -12.92
CA VAL A 8 4.80 -11.48 -12.69
C VAL A 8 5.97 -11.05 -11.81
N PHE A 9 6.35 -9.78 -11.93
CA PHE A 9 7.38 -9.18 -11.08
C PHE A 9 7.02 -7.73 -10.73
N TRP A 10 7.34 -7.33 -9.51
CA TRP A 10 7.37 -5.94 -9.02
C TRP A 10 8.47 -5.79 -7.98
N GLU A 11 8.88 -4.54 -7.70
CA GLU A 11 9.90 -4.21 -6.71
C GLU A 11 9.53 -4.79 -5.32
N GLY A 12 10.47 -5.50 -4.70
CA GLY A 12 10.27 -6.24 -3.46
C GLY A 12 10.16 -7.77 -3.64
N MET A 13 10.09 -8.27 -4.88
CA MET A 13 10.09 -9.70 -5.20
C MET A 13 11.47 -10.22 -5.65
N GLU A 14 12.56 -9.48 -5.38
CA GLU A 14 13.88 -9.81 -5.91
C GLU A 14 14.37 -11.20 -5.48
N ASP A 15 14.00 -11.64 -4.28
CA ASP A 15 14.34 -12.97 -3.74
C ASP A 15 13.52 -14.12 -4.37
N GLU A 16 12.44 -13.80 -5.10
CA GLU A 16 11.58 -14.79 -5.76
C GLU A 16 12.02 -15.07 -7.21
N LEU A 17 12.96 -14.30 -7.74
CA LEU A 17 13.48 -14.48 -9.09
C LEU A 17 14.44 -15.67 -9.14
N THR A 18 14.22 -16.54 -10.12
CA THR A 18 15.18 -17.59 -10.47
C THR A 18 16.21 -17.08 -11.48
N ASP A 19 17.42 -17.63 -11.43
CA ASP A 19 18.49 -17.25 -12.33
C ASP A 19 18.09 -17.49 -13.80
N GLY A 20 18.40 -16.52 -14.66
CA GLY A 20 18.16 -16.61 -16.10
C GLY A 20 16.76 -16.19 -16.56
N ILE A 21 15.86 -15.78 -15.65
CA ILE A 21 14.56 -15.22 -16.02
C ILE A 21 14.71 -13.81 -16.58
N GLU A 22 14.24 -13.62 -17.82
CA GLU A 22 14.13 -12.29 -18.41
C GLU A 22 12.85 -11.59 -17.95
N ILE A 23 12.92 -10.27 -17.78
CA ILE A 23 11.81 -9.43 -17.30
C ILE A 23 11.48 -8.38 -18.35
N THR A 24 10.18 -8.22 -18.63
CA THR A 24 9.65 -7.11 -19.42
C THR A 24 8.92 -6.13 -18.50
N ASP A 25 9.32 -4.86 -18.50
CA ASP A 25 8.71 -3.84 -17.66
C ASP A 25 7.26 -3.53 -18.06
N TRP A 26 6.57 -2.76 -17.21
CA TRP A 26 5.19 -2.34 -17.44
C TRP A 26 4.98 -1.44 -18.67
N LEU A 27 6.06 -0.95 -19.29
CA LEU A 27 6.04 -0.21 -20.56
C LEU A 27 6.34 -1.10 -21.77
N GLY A 28 6.50 -2.41 -21.58
CA GLY A 28 6.79 -3.37 -22.64
C GLY A 28 8.26 -3.41 -23.08
N LYS A 29 9.19 -2.94 -22.25
CA LYS A 29 10.63 -2.89 -22.58
C LYS A 29 11.42 -3.94 -21.80
N PRO A 30 12.55 -4.46 -22.35
CA PRO A 30 13.46 -5.31 -21.59
C PRO A 30 13.93 -4.61 -20.32
N TRP A 31 13.87 -5.31 -19.20
CA TRP A 31 14.27 -4.82 -17.89
C TRP A 31 15.22 -5.78 -17.20
N LYS A 32 16.24 -5.23 -16.54
CA LYS A 32 17.24 -6.02 -15.83
C LYS A 32 17.50 -5.41 -14.46
N MET A 33 17.46 -6.25 -13.44
CA MET A 33 17.77 -5.87 -12.07
C MET A 33 19.19 -5.31 -11.98
N GLY A 34 19.36 -4.17 -11.30
CA GLY A 34 20.65 -3.50 -11.13
C GLY A 34 21.19 -2.75 -12.36
N GLU A 35 20.71 -3.04 -13.57
CA GLU A 35 21.08 -2.32 -14.81
C GLU A 35 20.05 -1.25 -15.21
N SER A 36 18.76 -1.58 -15.14
CA SER A 36 17.68 -0.67 -15.51
C SER A 36 17.52 0.45 -14.48
N LYS A 37 17.38 1.69 -14.97
CA LYS A 37 17.26 2.91 -14.12
C LYS A 37 15.82 3.23 -13.68
N THR A 38 14.84 2.53 -14.25
CA THR A 38 13.41 2.72 -13.99
C THR A 38 12.86 1.47 -13.30
N PRO A 39 11.77 1.58 -12.52
CA PRO A 39 11.12 0.41 -11.95
C PRO A 39 10.52 -0.49 -13.05
N ALA A 40 10.55 -1.80 -12.80
CA ALA A 40 9.94 -2.84 -13.61
C ALA A 40 8.40 -2.76 -13.58
N ALA A 41 7.81 -2.44 -12.43
CA ALA A 41 6.38 -2.21 -12.30
C ALA A 41 6.07 -0.73 -12.03
N HIS A 42 4.88 -0.28 -12.42
CA HIS A 42 4.45 1.07 -12.03
C HIS A 42 4.34 1.11 -10.48
N PRO A 43 4.78 2.20 -9.80
CA PRO A 43 4.70 2.29 -8.33
C PRO A 43 3.28 2.22 -7.74
N ASN A 44 2.25 2.33 -8.58
CA ASN A 44 0.83 2.14 -8.24
C ASN A 44 0.19 1.00 -9.05
N SER A 45 0.98 0.04 -9.54
CA SER A 45 0.46 -1.19 -10.13
C SER A 45 -0.36 -1.98 -9.10
N ARG A 46 -1.31 -2.80 -9.57
CA ARG A 46 -2.32 -3.44 -8.74
C ARG A 46 -2.51 -4.90 -9.13
N PHE A 47 -2.83 -5.74 -8.14
CA PHE A 47 -3.52 -7.00 -8.38
C PHE A 47 -5.03 -6.81 -8.18
N CYS A 48 -5.83 -7.61 -8.86
CA CYS A 48 -7.28 -7.68 -8.65
C CYS A 48 -7.62 -9.15 -8.44
N SER A 49 -8.01 -9.50 -7.21
CA SER A 49 -8.27 -10.88 -6.79
C SER A 49 -9.62 -10.95 -6.06
N PRO A 50 -10.39 -12.04 -6.24
CA PRO A 50 -11.53 -12.35 -5.39
C PRO A 50 -11.15 -12.36 -3.90
N ALA A 51 -12.03 -11.82 -3.05
CA ALA A 51 -11.80 -11.69 -1.62
C ALA A 51 -11.83 -13.05 -0.89
N ASP A 52 -12.67 -13.97 -1.35
CA ASP A 52 -12.85 -15.33 -0.83
C ASP A 52 -11.62 -16.23 -1.00
N GLN A 53 -10.67 -15.85 -1.87
CA GLN A 53 -9.39 -16.53 -2.02
C GLN A 53 -8.36 -16.15 -0.94
N CYS A 54 -8.66 -15.18 -0.06
CA CYS A 54 -7.81 -14.88 1.08
C CYS A 54 -7.91 -16.02 2.12
N PRO A 55 -6.81 -16.72 2.47
CA PRO A 55 -6.84 -17.91 3.33
C PRO A 55 -7.25 -17.62 4.79
N ILE A 56 -7.34 -16.34 5.15
CA ILE A 56 -7.70 -15.85 6.48
C ILE A 56 -8.89 -14.88 6.41
N ILE A 57 -9.71 -14.95 5.36
CA ILE A 57 -10.93 -14.14 5.26
C ILE A 57 -11.82 -14.40 6.48
N ASP A 58 -12.32 -13.34 7.11
CA ASP A 58 -13.16 -13.48 8.29
C ASP A 58 -14.47 -14.18 7.92
N PRO A 59 -14.96 -15.16 8.70
CA PRO A 59 -16.21 -15.88 8.39
C PRO A 59 -17.46 -14.98 8.35
N LYS A 60 -17.40 -13.76 8.91
CA LYS A 60 -18.47 -12.75 8.90
C LYS A 60 -18.23 -11.62 7.90
N TRP A 61 -17.27 -11.73 6.97
CA TRP A 61 -16.95 -10.64 6.04
C TRP A 61 -18.14 -10.21 5.15
N GLU A 62 -19.10 -11.10 4.89
CA GLU A 62 -20.37 -10.84 4.18
C GLU A 62 -21.61 -10.85 5.10
N ALA A 63 -21.43 -10.86 6.42
CA ALA A 63 -22.55 -10.88 7.36
C ALA A 63 -23.38 -9.59 7.23
N ALA A 64 -24.68 -9.73 7.00
CA ALA A 64 -25.58 -8.59 6.79
C ALA A 64 -25.69 -7.69 8.03
N GLU A 65 -25.51 -8.26 9.22
CA GLU A 65 -25.48 -7.57 10.50
C GLU A 65 -24.18 -6.77 10.74
N GLY A 66 -23.14 -6.99 9.92
CA GLY A 66 -21.82 -6.41 10.09
C GLY A 66 -21.03 -6.98 11.27
N VAL A 67 -19.94 -6.31 11.63
CA VAL A 67 -19.08 -6.65 12.77
C VAL A 67 -19.03 -5.48 13.76
N PRO A 68 -19.07 -5.73 15.09
CA PRO A 68 -18.91 -4.68 16.07
C PRO A 68 -17.50 -4.08 15.99
N ILE A 69 -17.40 -2.75 16.07
CA ILE A 69 -16.13 -2.01 16.04
C ILE A 69 -15.81 -1.50 17.44
N ASP A 70 -14.75 -2.03 18.03
CA ASP A 70 -14.29 -1.64 19.38
C ASP A 70 -13.22 -0.55 19.36
N ALA A 71 -12.53 -0.36 18.22
CA ALA A 71 -11.47 0.63 18.06
C ALA A 71 -11.42 1.20 16.64
N ILE A 72 -11.09 2.49 16.53
CA ILE A 72 -10.81 3.18 15.26
C ILE A 72 -9.37 3.68 15.31
N LEU A 73 -8.56 3.29 14.33
CA LEU A 73 -7.15 3.67 14.25
C LEU A 73 -6.96 4.74 13.17
N PHE A 74 -6.24 5.80 13.52
CA PHE A 74 -5.76 6.80 12.59
C PHE A 74 -4.25 6.65 12.40
N GLY A 75 -3.76 6.85 11.17
CA GLY A 75 -2.35 6.68 10.87
C GLY A 75 -1.99 7.20 9.49
N GLY A 76 -0.72 7.57 9.32
CA GLY A 76 -0.18 8.08 8.07
C GLY A 76 1.34 7.99 8.07
N ARG A 77 1.96 8.22 6.91
CA ARG A 77 3.42 8.16 6.77
C ARG A 77 4.03 9.42 7.39
N ARG A 78 4.68 9.27 8.55
CA ARG A 78 5.31 10.36 9.30
C ARG A 78 6.77 9.98 9.62
N PRO A 79 7.77 10.58 8.96
CA PRO A 79 9.17 10.19 9.15
C PRO A 79 9.73 10.59 10.52
N HIS A 80 9.16 11.64 11.14
CA HIS A 80 9.61 12.18 12.42
C HIS A 80 8.44 12.73 13.26
N GLY A 81 8.62 12.70 14.58
CA GLY A 81 7.84 13.47 15.56
C GLY A 81 6.54 12.83 16.05
N VAL A 82 5.90 11.94 15.28
CA VAL A 82 4.73 11.18 15.74
C VAL A 82 5.20 9.85 16.33
N PRO A 83 4.81 9.46 17.56
CA PRO A 83 5.19 8.19 18.16
C PRO A 83 4.54 7.01 17.43
N LEU A 84 4.99 5.79 17.75
CA LEU A 84 4.46 4.56 17.14
C LEU A 84 2.95 4.40 17.36
N VAL A 85 2.48 4.64 18.58
CA VAL A 85 1.07 4.56 18.96
C VAL A 85 0.81 5.49 20.14
N TYR A 86 -0.37 6.11 20.17
CA TYR A 86 -0.92 6.83 21.31
C TYR A 86 -2.45 6.77 21.25
N GLU A 87 -3.09 6.84 22.42
CA GLU A 87 -4.55 6.75 22.54
C GLU A 87 -5.16 8.16 22.69
N ALA A 88 -6.34 8.35 22.10
CA ALA A 88 -7.13 9.56 22.35
C ALA A 88 -7.60 9.60 23.81
N MET A 89 -7.83 10.81 24.32
CA MET A 89 -8.25 10.98 25.73
C MET A 89 -9.77 10.80 25.89
N ASN A 90 -10.50 11.01 24.81
CA ASN A 90 -11.95 10.92 24.68
C ASN A 90 -12.31 10.96 23.19
N TRP A 91 -13.61 10.91 22.90
CA TRP A 91 -14.13 10.89 21.55
C TRP A 91 -13.81 12.18 20.76
N GLU A 92 -13.99 13.35 21.37
CA GLU A 92 -13.73 14.64 20.73
C GLU A 92 -12.24 14.80 20.38
N HIS A 93 -11.34 14.33 21.25
CA HIS A 93 -9.91 14.28 20.97
C HIS A 93 -9.62 13.32 19.81
N GLY A 94 -10.30 12.19 19.74
CA GLY A 94 -10.21 11.25 18.60
C GLY A 94 -10.61 11.90 17.28
N VAL A 95 -11.73 12.62 17.25
CA VAL A 95 -12.18 13.37 16.07
C VAL A 95 -11.17 14.43 15.66
N PHE A 96 -10.57 15.13 16.62
CA PHE A 96 -9.49 16.08 16.37
C PHE A 96 -8.23 15.41 15.80
N ILE A 97 -7.82 14.25 16.35
CA ILE A 97 -6.69 13.48 15.81
C ILE A 97 -6.96 13.10 14.35
N GLY A 98 -8.16 12.59 14.04
CA GLY A 98 -8.56 12.24 12.68
C GLY A 98 -8.53 13.43 11.73
N SER A 99 -9.00 14.61 12.16
CA SER A 99 -9.00 15.81 11.30
C SER A 99 -7.61 16.44 11.13
N ALA A 100 -6.71 16.22 12.09
CA ALA A 100 -5.33 16.70 12.05
C ALA A 100 -4.37 15.75 11.31
N MET A 101 -4.87 14.63 10.75
CA MET A 101 -4.06 13.65 10.05
C MET A 101 -3.23 14.26 8.92
N LYS A 102 -1.98 13.80 8.85
CA LYS A 102 -1.03 14.12 7.79
C LYS A 102 -0.27 12.88 7.38
N SER A 103 0.03 12.78 6.09
CA SER A 103 0.84 11.69 5.53
C SER A 103 1.76 12.22 4.44
N GLU A 104 2.93 11.61 4.26
CA GLU A 104 3.70 11.75 3.01
C GLU A 104 2.82 11.34 1.83
N ALA A 105 2.87 12.12 0.75
CA ALA A 105 2.24 11.78 -0.51
C ALA A 105 2.75 10.43 -1.06
N THR A 106 1.85 9.69 -1.70
CA THR A 106 2.14 8.38 -2.30
C THR A 106 1.88 8.41 -3.80
N ALA A 107 2.33 7.37 -4.51
CA ALA A 107 2.11 7.24 -5.95
C ALA A 107 0.65 6.92 -6.34
N ALA A 108 -0.27 6.85 -5.38
CA ALA A 108 -1.68 6.55 -5.62
C ALA A 108 -2.41 7.65 -6.41
N ALA A 109 -1.94 8.90 -6.32
CA ALA A 109 -2.49 10.07 -6.98
C ALA A 109 -1.40 10.85 -7.73
N GLU A 110 -1.74 12.01 -8.29
CA GLU A 110 -0.84 12.87 -9.07
C GLU A 110 0.23 13.60 -8.24
N HIS A 111 0.12 13.56 -6.91
CA HIS A 111 1.05 14.23 -6.01
C HIS A 111 2.44 13.58 -6.08
N LYS A 112 3.46 14.39 -6.34
CA LYS A 112 4.84 13.94 -6.49
C LYS A 112 5.69 14.30 -5.29
N GLY A 113 6.63 13.42 -4.96
CA GLY A 113 7.62 13.62 -3.91
C GLY A 113 7.10 13.31 -2.50
N LYS A 114 8.00 13.34 -1.52
CA LYS A 114 7.70 13.03 -0.11
C LYS A 114 7.22 14.28 0.66
N VAL A 115 6.26 15.00 0.09
CA VAL A 115 5.67 16.17 0.76
C VAL A 115 4.62 15.69 1.76
N ILE A 116 4.63 16.27 2.96
CA ILE A 116 3.61 16.00 3.99
C ILE A 116 2.35 16.76 3.64
N MET A 117 1.25 16.05 3.40
CA MET A 117 -0.05 16.63 3.10
C MET A 117 -1.04 16.40 4.24
N HIS A 118 -2.04 17.27 4.33
CA HIS A 118 -3.22 17.01 5.16
C HIS A 118 -4.11 15.97 4.47
N ASP A 119 -4.57 15.00 5.25
CA ASP A 119 -5.39 13.88 4.78
C ASP A 119 -6.38 13.47 5.89
N PRO A 120 -7.35 14.34 6.21
CA PRO A 120 -8.22 14.18 7.36
C PRO A 120 -9.06 12.91 7.22
N PHE A 121 -8.99 12.00 8.20
CA PHE A 121 -9.69 10.71 8.16
C PHE A 121 -9.32 9.79 6.97
N ALA A 122 -8.23 10.09 6.24
CA ALA A 122 -7.88 9.43 4.98
C ALA A 122 -9.00 9.53 3.91
N MET A 123 -9.64 10.70 3.82
CA MET A 123 -10.80 11.02 2.98
C MET A 123 -10.63 12.37 2.28
#